data_AF-A0AAX1TTG2-F1
#
_entry.id   AF-A0AAX1TTG2-F1
#
_cell.length_a   1.000
_cell.length_b   1.000
_cell.length_c   1.000
_cell.angle_alpha   90.00
_cell.angle_beta   90.00
_cell.angle_gamma   90.00
#
_symmetry.space_group_name_H-M   'P 1'
#
loop_
_entity.id
_entity.type
_entity.pdbx_description
1 polymer ?
#
loop_
_entity_poly.entity_id
_entity_poly.type
_entity_poly.pdbx_seq_one_letter_code
_entity_poly.pdbx_strand_id
1 'polypeptide(L)'
;MLKKSIYTLLAGSLFLGMSFNLSAEAKVYQGLGKAANFRVGPGKDSKGVEVYSLNYVTASGLFDENGRIINIIVDALELSTPNYDGASMPHFSGWPGTAGYNVTDHESGNVTGISENTVENITAEVNGWKTKRERGKDYGMNPRNEWDKQMNFYQEFFKGKTVAEIEAWFAKSSSDVNGRPLKEKSKNEKDKEKFNKLSDSEKKELVDLVAGATMSIRDAHGDILGAIKNAYDNRVEITLPASK
;
A
#
# COMPACT_ATOMS: atom_id res chain seq x y z
N MET A 1 -62.85 -67.75 2.31
CA MET A 1 -61.55 -68.46 2.21
C MET A 1 -60.82 -67.92 0.97
N LEU A 2 -59.47 -67.82 1.03
CA LEU A 2 -58.51 -67.13 0.11
C LEU A 2 -58.52 -65.59 0.26
N LYS A 3 -57.58 -64.87 0.90
CA LYS A 3 -56.09 -64.85 1.04
C LYS A 3 -55.31 -64.45 -0.23
N LYS A 4 -54.62 -63.28 -0.08
CA LYS A 4 -53.31 -62.85 -0.67
C LYS A 4 -53.32 -62.44 -2.15
N SER A 5 -52.56 -61.45 -2.64
CA SER A 5 -51.53 -60.58 -2.07
C SER A 5 -51.36 -59.37 -3.01
N ILE A 6 -51.04 -58.21 -2.43
CA ILE A 6 -50.60 -56.99 -3.12
C ILE A 6 -49.18 -57.23 -3.68
N TYR A 7 -48.99 -57.04 -4.98
CA TYR A 7 -47.65 -56.95 -5.59
C TYR A 7 -47.26 -55.47 -5.68
N THR A 8 -46.36 -55.06 -4.78
CA THR A 8 -45.63 -53.79 -4.91
C THR A 8 -44.44 -54.04 -5.83
N LEU A 9 -44.46 -53.42 -7.02
CA LEU A 9 -43.32 -53.41 -7.93
C LEU A 9 -42.29 -52.40 -7.39
N LEU A 10 -41.18 -52.89 -6.83
CA LEU A 10 -40.05 -52.06 -6.42
C LEU A 10 -39.18 -51.82 -7.67
N ALA A 11 -39.35 -50.67 -8.32
CA ALA A 11 -38.42 -50.21 -9.34
C ALA A 11 -37.13 -49.71 -8.66
N GLY A 12 -36.12 -50.58 -8.59
CA GLY A 12 -34.78 -50.21 -8.16
C GLY A 12 -34.09 -49.36 -9.23
N SER A 13 -34.17 -48.04 -9.10
CA SER A 13 -33.29 -47.13 -9.83
C SER A 13 -31.94 -47.08 -9.11
N LEU A 14 -30.97 -47.79 -9.70
CA LEU A 14 -29.56 -47.77 -9.35
C LEU A 14 -28.99 -46.38 -9.66
N PHE A 15 -28.97 -45.48 -8.67
CA PHE A 15 -28.21 -44.22 -8.77
C PHE A 15 -26.72 -44.56 -8.64
N LEU A 16 -26.07 -44.70 -9.79
CA LEU A 16 -24.62 -44.78 -9.90
C LEU A 16 -24.05 -43.45 -9.38
N GLY A 17 -23.35 -43.48 -8.24
CA GLY A 17 -22.70 -42.33 -7.64
C GLY A 17 -21.59 -41.80 -8.54
N MET A 18 -21.92 -40.83 -9.40
CA MET A 18 -20.93 -39.94 -9.97
C MET A 18 -20.62 -38.85 -8.95
N SER A 19 -19.63 -39.13 -8.10
CA SER A 19 -18.94 -38.10 -7.33
C SER A 19 -18.14 -37.25 -8.32
N PHE A 20 -18.76 -36.21 -8.87
CA PHE A 20 -18.04 -35.16 -9.57
C PHE A 20 -17.22 -34.38 -8.52
N ASN A 21 -15.98 -34.81 -8.28
CA ASN A 21 -14.98 -33.92 -7.68
C ASN A 21 -14.55 -32.90 -8.75
N LEU A 22 -15.44 -31.95 -9.06
CA LEU A 22 -15.10 -30.72 -9.78
C LEU A 22 -14.58 -29.70 -8.78
N SER A 23 -13.47 -30.02 -8.12
CA SER A 23 -12.64 -28.99 -7.50
C SER A 23 -11.51 -28.73 -8.48
N ALA A 24 -11.71 -27.81 -9.42
CA ALA A 24 -10.56 -27.21 -10.09
C ALA A 24 -9.67 -26.62 -8.99
N GLU A 25 -8.41 -27.00 -8.96
CA GLU A 25 -7.45 -26.45 -8.00
C GLU A 25 -7.37 -24.94 -8.24
N ALA A 26 -7.77 -24.15 -7.24
CA ALA A 26 -7.78 -22.70 -7.37
C ALA A 26 -6.34 -22.22 -7.54
N LYS A 27 -6.02 -21.64 -8.69
CA LYS A 27 -4.70 -21.07 -8.95
C LYS A 27 -4.52 -19.78 -8.17
N VAL A 28 -3.43 -19.72 -7.42
CA VAL A 28 -3.03 -18.53 -6.67
C VAL A 28 -1.64 -18.13 -7.12
N TYR A 29 -1.39 -16.82 -7.16
CA TYR A 29 -0.12 -16.25 -7.56
C TYR A 29 0.42 -15.37 -6.45
N GLN A 30 1.70 -15.53 -6.12
CA GLN A 30 2.39 -14.67 -5.17
C GLN A 30 3.36 -13.76 -5.90
N GLY A 31 3.37 -12.48 -5.56
CA GLY A 31 4.24 -11.49 -6.18
C GLY A 31 4.87 -10.52 -5.19
N LEU A 32 6.08 -10.10 -5.51
CA LEU A 32 6.82 -9.07 -4.77
C LEU A 32 7.08 -7.87 -5.68
N GLY A 33 6.76 -6.70 -5.18
CA GLY A 33 6.85 -5.45 -5.89
C GLY A 33 7.60 -4.39 -5.12
N LYS A 34 8.21 -3.47 -5.86
CA LYS A 34 8.87 -2.30 -5.30
C LYS A 34 8.65 -1.08 -6.19
N ALA A 35 8.67 0.09 -5.59
CA ALA A 35 8.78 1.35 -6.31
C ALA A 35 9.62 2.33 -5.50
N ALA A 36 10.51 3.05 -6.17
CA ALA A 36 11.37 4.03 -5.55
C ALA A 36 11.12 5.41 -6.17
N ASN A 37 11.07 6.44 -5.35
CA ASN A 37 11.01 7.82 -5.82
C ASN A 37 11.92 8.71 -4.98
N PHE A 38 12.64 9.58 -5.67
CA PHE A 38 13.44 10.65 -5.09
C PHE A 38 12.59 11.93 -5.01
N ARG A 39 12.83 12.73 -3.98
CA ARG A 39 12.18 14.02 -3.76
C ARG A 39 13.20 15.06 -3.30
N VAL A 40 13.22 16.21 -3.99
CA VAL A 40 13.74 17.45 -3.42
C VAL A 40 12.65 18.02 -2.52
N GLY A 41 12.81 17.88 -1.21
CA GLY A 41 11.81 18.23 -0.22
C GLY A 41 11.84 17.32 1.02
N PRO A 42 11.03 17.65 2.05
CA PRO A 42 9.84 18.50 1.96
C PRO A 42 10.09 20.01 2.12
N GLY A 43 11.32 20.45 2.35
CA GLY A 43 11.66 21.87 2.49
C GLY A 43 13.15 22.12 2.44
N LYS A 44 13.58 23.23 3.06
CA LYS A 44 14.98 23.59 3.26
C LYS A 44 15.24 23.74 4.76
N ASP A 45 16.49 23.57 5.17
CA ASP A 45 16.90 23.88 6.54
C ASP A 45 17.04 25.39 6.79
N SER A 46 17.37 25.78 8.03
CA SER A 46 17.52 27.18 8.43
C SER A 46 18.66 27.94 7.72
N LYS A 47 19.53 27.25 6.98
CA LYS A 47 20.57 27.83 6.12
C LYS A 47 20.15 27.90 4.64
N GLY A 48 18.93 27.51 4.32
CA GLY A 48 18.40 27.51 2.95
C GLY A 48 18.89 26.35 2.09
N VAL A 49 19.50 25.31 2.68
CA VAL A 49 19.95 24.11 1.98
C VAL A 49 18.77 23.14 1.85
N GLU A 50 18.59 22.56 0.65
CA GLU A 50 17.51 21.62 0.38
C GLU A 50 17.56 20.40 1.31
N VAL A 51 16.39 19.92 1.71
CA VAL A 51 16.24 18.56 2.21
C VAL A 51 16.05 17.64 1.01
N TYR A 52 16.81 16.55 0.95
CA TYR A 52 16.55 15.48 0.00
C TYR A 52 15.93 14.30 0.72
N SER A 53 15.02 13.60 0.04
CA SER A 53 14.45 12.37 0.56
C SER A 53 14.20 11.36 -0.53
N LEU A 54 14.12 10.10 -0.13
CA LEU A 54 13.69 9.02 -0.98
C LEU A 54 12.64 8.20 -0.26
N ASN A 55 11.71 7.65 -1.02
CA ASN A 55 10.82 6.60 -0.55
C ASN A 55 11.11 5.34 -1.35
N TYR A 56 11.12 4.20 -0.65
CA TYR A 56 11.23 2.87 -1.22
C TYR A 56 10.05 2.05 -0.70
N VAL A 57 9.02 1.96 -1.53
CA VAL A 57 7.78 1.26 -1.24
C VAL A 57 7.91 -0.19 -1.65
N THR A 58 7.47 -1.12 -0.80
CA THR A 58 7.43 -2.55 -1.08
C THR A 58 6.00 -3.06 -0.98
N ALA A 59 5.65 -4.04 -1.81
CA ALA A 59 4.35 -4.71 -1.81
C ALA A 59 4.52 -6.22 -1.93
N SER A 60 3.84 -6.98 -1.09
CA SER A 60 3.70 -8.43 -1.18
C SER A 60 2.25 -8.76 -1.47
N GLY A 61 1.96 -9.28 -2.65
CA GLY A 61 0.60 -9.53 -3.15
C GLY A 61 0.32 -11.01 -3.37
N LEU A 62 -0.92 -11.41 -3.06
CA LEU A 62 -1.54 -12.67 -3.48
C LEU A 62 -2.67 -12.35 -4.46
N PHE A 63 -2.70 -13.05 -5.58
CA PHE A 63 -3.65 -12.83 -6.67
C PHE A 63 -4.34 -14.13 -7.08
N ASP A 64 -5.59 -14.03 -7.52
CA ASP A 64 -6.31 -15.15 -8.14
C ASP A 64 -5.92 -15.34 -9.62
N GLU A 65 -6.52 -16.34 -10.26
CA GLU A 65 -6.32 -16.64 -11.68
C GLU A 65 -6.71 -15.49 -12.64
N ASN A 66 -7.61 -14.62 -12.21
CA ASN A 66 -8.06 -13.46 -12.96
C ASN A 66 -7.23 -12.21 -12.64
N GLY A 67 -6.21 -12.34 -11.79
CA GLY A 67 -5.35 -11.24 -11.36
C GLY A 67 -6.00 -10.29 -10.34
N ARG A 68 -7.08 -10.70 -9.68
CA ARG A 68 -7.69 -9.95 -8.58
C ARG A 68 -6.90 -10.17 -7.30
N ILE A 69 -6.75 -9.13 -6.50
CA ILE A 69 -6.03 -9.18 -5.23
C ILE A 69 -6.83 -10.03 -4.23
N ILE A 70 -6.26 -11.13 -3.78
CA ILE A 70 -6.72 -11.92 -2.63
C ILE A 70 -6.27 -11.24 -1.34
N ASN A 71 -4.99 -10.87 -1.29
CA ASN A 71 -4.37 -10.17 -0.18
C ASN A 71 -3.20 -9.31 -0.67
N ILE A 72 -2.92 -8.21 0.00
CA ILE A 72 -1.73 -7.41 -0.27
C ILE A 72 -1.25 -6.74 1.00
N ILE A 73 0.06 -6.73 1.21
CA ILE A 73 0.73 -6.02 2.31
C ILE A 73 1.69 -5.02 1.69
N VAL A 74 1.57 -3.76 2.09
CA VAL A 74 2.41 -2.66 1.60
C VAL A 74 3.08 -1.96 2.77
N ASP A 75 4.35 -1.61 2.60
CA ASP A 75 5.10 -0.76 3.52
C ASP A 75 6.06 0.16 2.74
N ALA A 76 6.61 1.18 3.39
CA ALA A 76 7.56 2.08 2.78
C ALA A 76 8.69 2.46 3.74
N LEU A 77 9.93 2.34 3.26
CA LEU A 77 11.07 3.03 3.87
C LEU A 77 11.11 4.46 3.32
N GLU A 78 11.13 5.45 4.20
CA GLU A 78 11.36 6.85 3.84
C GLU A 78 12.65 7.29 4.52
N LEU A 79 13.60 7.78 3.74
CA LEU A 79 14.87 8.32 4.24
C LEU A 79 14.95 9.79 3.85
N SER A 80 15.60 10.59 4.70
CA SER A 80 15.96 11.96 4.35
C SER A 80 17.44 12.24 4.60
N THR A 81 17.90 13.37 4.08
CA THR A 81 19.14 13.97 4.59
C THR A 81 19.00 14.38 6.06
N PRO A 82 20.12 14.47 6.82
CA PRO A 82 20.13 14.81 8.25
C PRO A 82 19.64 16.23 8.59
N ASN A 83 19.46 17.09 7.59
CA ASN A 83 18.96 18.45 7.81
C ASN A 83 17.43 18.53 7.86
N TYR A 84 16.74 17.39 7.73
CA TYR A 84 15.30 17.32 7.97
C TYR A 84 15.01 17.34 9.47
N ASP A 85 14.03 18.12 9.88
CA ASP A 85 13.69 18.38 11.28
C ASP A 85 12.70 17.37 11.89
N GLY A 86 12.25 16.35 11.16
CA GLY A 86 11.38 15.31 11.70
C GLY A 86 12.12 14.28 12.55
N ALA A 87 11.94 14.31 13.86
CA ALA A 87 12.67 13.48 14.84
C ALA A 87 12.61 11.96 14.62
N SER A 88 11.54 11.44 14.01
CA SER A 88 11.39 10.01 13.73
C SER A 88 11.89 9.60 12.34
N MET A 89 12.33 10.55 11.50
CA MET A 89 12.74 10.25 10.14
C MET A 89 14.10 9.55 10.14
N PRO A 90 14.21 8.35 9.56
CA PRO A 90 15.51 7.76 9.32
C PRO A 90 16.33 8.64 8.37
N HIS A 91 17.60 8.83 8.70
CA HIS A 91 18.51 9.63 7.89
C HIS A 91 19.49 8.76 7.12
N PHE A 92 19.97 9.30 6.00
CA PHE A 92 21.16 8.80 5.34
C PHE A 92 22.11 9.98 5.07
N SER A 93 23.18 10.05 5.86
CA SER A 93 24.15 11.14 5.82
C SER A 93 25.10 11.06 4.61
N GLY A 94 25.29 9.88 4.02
CA GLY A 94 26.16 9.64 2.88
C GLY A 94 27.06 8.42 3.05
N TRP A 95 28.08 8.28 2.21
CA TRP A 95 29.03 7.17 2.31
C TRP A 95 30.22 7.49 3.22
N PRO A 96 30.85 6.50 3.86
CA PRO A 96 32.03 6.74 4.68
C PRO A 96 33.13 7.50 3.92
N GLY A 97 33.72 8.52 4.57
CA GLY A 97 34.78 9.36 4.00
C GLY A 97 34.31 10.46 3.04
N THR A 98 33.00 10.62 2.85
CA THR A 98 32.43 11.75 2.09
C THR A 98 32.20 12.97 3.00
N ALA A 99 32.06 14.15 2.38
CA ALA A 99 31.67 15.35 3.12
C ALA A 99 30.27 15.16 3.74
N GLY A 100 30.12 15.60 4.99
CA GLY A 100 28.85 15.56 5.70
C GLY A 100 27.81 16.54 5.18
N TYR A 101 26.58 16.36 5.64
CA TYR A 101 25.44 17.22 5.36
C TYR A 101 25.05 18.02 6.60
N ASN A 102 24.31 19.13 6.44
CA ASN A 102 23.77 19.85 7.60
C ASN A 102 22.97 18.91 8.50
N VAL A 103 23.10 19.09 9.82
CA VAL A 103 22.29 18.41 10.84
C VAL A 103 21.40 19.46 11.49
N THR A 104 20.10 19.19 11.53
CA THR A 104 19.11 20.10 12.11
C THR A 104 18.65 19.59 13.47
N ASP A 105 18.59 20.47 14.46
CA ASP A 105 17.94 20.19 15.73
C ASP A 105 16.41 20.24 15.57
N HIS A 106 15.73 19.17 15.98
CA HIS A 106 14.30 18.98 15.72
C HIS A 106 13.41 19.93 16.52
N GLU A 107 13.86 20.42 17.68
CA GLU A 107 13.08 21.34 18.51
C GLU A 107 13.16 22.78 18.00
N SER A 108 14.36 23.22 17.63
CA SER A 108 14.60 24.59 17.17
C SER A 108 14.47 24.78 15.67
N GLY A 109 14.52 23.70 14.88
CA GLY A 109 14.56 23.73 13.41
C GLY A 109 15.85 24.32 12.85
N ASN A 110 16.87 24.54 13.69
CA ASN A 110 18.11 25.18 13.28
C ASN A 110 19.19 24.15 12.94
N VAL A 111 20.02 24.48 11.93
CA VAL A 111 21.24 23.73 11.66
C VAL A 111 22.22 23.89 12.82
N THR A 112 22.54 22.80 13.50
CA THR A 112 23.43 22.75 14.68
C THR A 112 24.79 22.17 14.36
N GLY A 113 24.94 21.47 13.24
CA GLY A 113 26.21 20.85 12.88
C GLY A 113 26.25 20.33 11.45
N ILE A 114 27.27 19.52 11.19
CA ILE A 114 27.47 18.77 9.95
C ILE A 114 27.61 17.30 10.34
N SER A 115 27.00 16.39 9.58
CA SER A 115 27.06 14.95 9.84
C SER A 115 28.49 14.43 9.70
N GLU A 116 28.86 13.48 10.54
CA GLU A 116 30.15 12.81 10.43
C GLU A 116 29.97 11.48 9.70
N ASN A 117 30.39 11.41 8.44
CA ASN A 117 30.23 10.22 7.61
C ASN A 117 31.38 9.22 7.88
N THR A 118 31.44 8.67 9.09
CA THR A 118 32.35 7.57 9.44
C THR A 118 31.69 6.21 9.15
N VAL A 119 32.48 5.14 9.08
CA VAL A 119 31.92 3.78 8.93
C VAL A 119 30.98 3.46 10.09
N GLU A 120 31.35 3.85 11.31
CA GLU A 120 30.56 3.63 12.53
C GLU A 120 29.21 4.35 12.48
N ASN A 121 29.20 5.65 12.16
CA ASN A 121 27.99 6.46 12.14
C ASN A 121 27.02 6.00 11.04
N ILE A 122 27.52 5.74 9.82
CA ILE A 122 26.66 5.25 8.73
C ILE A 122 26.13 3.84 9.03
N THR A 123 26.92 2.98 9.68
CA THR A 123 26.44 1.66 10.14
C THR A 123 25.31 1.83 11.15
N ALA A 124 25.44 2.77 12.10
CA ALA A 124 24.40 3.05 13.08
C ALA A 124 23.11 3.58 12.42
N GLU A 125 23.21 4.49 11.44
CA GLU A 125 22.06 4.97 10.67
C GLU A 125 21.34 3.82 9.97
N VAL A 126 22.05 3.03 9.17
CA VAL A 126 21.47 1.95 8.36
C VAL A 126 20.83 0.88 9.24
N ASN A 127 21.47 0.48 10.34
CA ASN A 127 20.90 -0.48 11.28
C ASN A 127 19.67 0.07 12.02
N GLY A 128 19.57 1.39 12.15
CA GLY A 128 18.45 2.08 12.78
C GLY A 128 17.29 2.43 11.85
N TRP A 129 17.42 2.17 10.55
CA TRP A 129 16.36 2.46 9.58
C TRP A 129 15.08 1.69 9.91
N LYS A 130 13.96 2.42 9.86
CA LYS A 130 12.62 1.90 10.14
C LYS A 130 11.65 2.27 9.02
N THR A 131 10.79 1.34 8.65
CA THR A 131 9.69 1.62 7.73
C THR A 131 8.62 2.52 8.37
N LYS A 132 7.68 3.02 7.57
CA LYS A 132 6.53 3.79 8.07
C LYS A 132 5.69 2.97 9.06
N ARG A 133 5.51 1.66 8.84
CA ARG A 133 4.81 0.80 9.81
C ARG A 133 5.60 0.61 11.10
N GLU A 134 6.92 0.39 11.02
CA GLU A 134 7.78 0.20 12.20
C GLU A 134 7.88 1.46 13.07
N ARG A 135 7.79 2.65 12.46
CA ARG A 135 7.68 3.92 13.19
C ARG A 135 6.34 4.09 13.89
N GLY A 136 5.27 3.47 13.40
CA GLY A 136 3.95 3.51 14.02
C GLY A 136 3.50 4.95 14.32
N LYS A 137 3.15 5.23 15.58
CA LYS A 137 2.73 6.56 16.03
C LYS A 137 3.80 7.63 15.88
N ASP A 138 5.08 7.24 15.95
CA ASP A 138 6.19 8.17 15.85
C ASP A 138 6.34 8.70 14.41
N TYR A 139 5.72 8.05 13.41
CA TYR A 139 5.65 8.60 12.05
C TYR A 139 4.95 9.97 12.02
N GLY A 140 3.97 10.18 12.90
CA GLY A 140 3.36 11.49 13.12
C GLY A 140 2.48 11.98 11.97
N MET A 141 1.76 11.11 11.27
CA MET A 141 0.91 11.52 10.14
C MET A 141 -0.42 12.10 10.59
N ASN A 142 -1.19 11.33 11.35
CA ASN A 142 -2.49 11.75 11.87
C ASN A 142 -2.83 10.91 13.09
N PRO A 143 -3.00 11.53 14.29
CA PRO A 143 -3.30 10.80 15.52
C PRO A 143 -4.54 9.90 15.45
N ARG A 144 -5.53 10.23 14.61
CA ARG A 144 -6.75 9.44 14.42
C ARG A 144 -6.52 8.28 13.45
N ASN A 145 -5.81 8.53 12.34
CA ASN A 145 -5.55 7.59 11.26
C ASN A 145 -4.08 7.64 10.83
N GLU A 146 -3.21 6.94 11.57
CA GLU A 146 -1.80 6.83 11.20
C GLU A 146 -1.58 6.11 9.87
N TRP A 147 -0.37 6.23 9.31
CA TRP A 147 -0.05 5.67 7.98
C TRP A 147 -0.35 4.18 7.88
N ASP A 148 0.01 3.40 8.89
CA ASP A 148 -0.23 1.95 8.96
C ASP A 148 -1.73 1.61 8.92
N LYS A 149 -2.57 2.38 9.63
CA LYS A 149 -4.02 2.22 9.64
C LYS A 149 -4.65 2.57 8.30
N GLN A 150 -4.23 3.68 7.70
CA GLN A 150 -4.70 4.06 6.37
C GLN A 150 -4.27 3.03 5.31
N MET A 151 -3.05 2.50 5.42
CA MET A 151 -2.58 1.45 4.51
C MET A 151 -3.36 0.15 4.70
N ASN A 152 -3.67 -0.23 5.96
CA ASN A 152 -4.54 -1.38 6.21
C ASN A 152 -5.92 -1.19 5.57
N PHE A 153 -6.50 0.01 5.66
CA PHE A 153 -7.77 0.31 5.01
C PHE A 153 -7.69 0.16 3.49
N TYR A 154 -6.65 0.71 2.85
CA TYR A 154 -6.45 0.56 1.41
C TYR A 154 -6.24 -0.90 0.99
N GLN A 155 -5.48 -1.68 1.77
CA GLN A 155 -5.27 -3.10 1.48
C GLN A 155 -6.60 -3.87 1.48
N GLU A 156 -7.51 -3.58 2.41
CA GLU A 156 -8.87 -4.16 2.40
C GLU A 156 -9.69 -3.63 1.22
N PHE A 157 -9.64 -2.33 0.95
CA PHE A 157 -10.35 -1.72 -0.19
C PHE A 157 -9.91 -2.31 -1.54
N PHE A 158 -8.66 -2.75 -1.67
CA PHE A 158 -8.13 -3.35 -2.91
C PHE A 158 -8.49 -4.82 -3.10
N LYS A 159 -8.94 -5.54 -2.06
CA LYS A 159 -9.32 -6.95 -2.21
C LYS A 159 -10.43 -7.12 -3.24
N GLY A 160 -10.28 -8.15 -4.08
CA GLY A 160 -11.17 -8.45 -5.19
C GLY A 160 -10.99 -7.55 -6.41
N LYS A 161 -10.17 -6.49 -6.35
CA LYS A 161 -9.86 -5.63 -7.50
C LYS A 161 -8.60 -6.11 -8.22
N THR A 162 -8.56 -5.90 -9.52
CA THR A 162 -7.36 -6.01 -10.35
C THR A 162 -6.53 -4.74 -10.25
N VAL A 163 -5.24 -4.81 -10.61
CA VAL A 163 -4.39 -3.61 -10.68
C VAL A 163 -4.97 -2.56 -11.64
N ALA A 164 -5.50 -2.98 -12.79
CA ALA A 164 -6.10 -2.08 -13.76
C ALA A 164 -7.34 -1.33 -13.20
N GLU A 165 -8.18 -2.01 -12.41
CA GLU A 165 -9.31 -1.38 -11.73
C GLU A 165 -8.84 -0.34 -10.70
N ILE A 166 -7.74 -0.61 -9.98
CA ILE A 166 -7.16 0.34 -9.01
C ILE A 166 -6.54 1.54 -9.72
N GLU A 167 -5.84 1.34 -10.83
CA GLU A 167 -5.29 2.42 -11.65
C GLU A 167 -6.39 3.32 -12.21
N ALA A 168 -7.46 2.72 -12.75
CA ALA A 168 -8.63 3.45 -13.24
C ALA A 168 -9.33 4.22 -12.12
N TRP A 169 -9.51 3.61 -10.95
CA TRP A 169 -10.03 4.28 -9.76
C TRP A 169 -9.15 5.46 -9.35
N PHE A 170 -7.83 5.28 -9.26
CA PHE A 170 -6.92 6.35 -8.86
C PHE A 170 -7.00 7.54 -9.83
N ALA A 171 -6.94 7.28 -11.13
CA ALA A 171 -7.02 8.30 -12.17
C ALA A 171 -8.34 9.08 -12.13
N LYS A 172 -9.45 8.42 -11.80
CA LYS A 172 -10.78 9.03 -11.77
C LYS A 172 -11.10 9.73 -10.43
N SER A 173 -10.68 9.13 -9.32
CA SER A 173 -11.18 9.44 -7.98
C SER A 173 -10.16 10.14 -7.07
N SER A 174 -8.96 10.48 -7.58
CA SER A 174 -7.93 11.21 -6.85
C SER A 174 -7.66 12.60 -7.44
N SER A 175 -7.17 13.52 -6.60
CA SER A 175 -6.73 14.85 -7.01
C SER A 175 -5.52 14.78 -7.93
N ASP A 176 -5.54 15.49 -9.05
CA ASP A 176 -4.38 15.61 -9.95
C ASP A 176 -3.27 16.50 -9.35
N VAL A 177 -3.53 17.17 -8.22
CA VAL A 177 -2.58 18.07 -7.56
C VAL A 177 -1.74 17.34 -6.52
N ASN A 178 -2.35 16.43 -5.76
CA ASN A 178 -1.67 15.78 -4.63
C ASN A 178 -1.93 14.27 -4.52
N GLY A 179 -2.67 13.69 -5.48
CA GLY A 179 -2.97 12.26 -5.52
C GLY A 179 -3.87 11.76 -4.38
N ARG A 180 -4.38 12.62 -3.51
CA ARG A 180 -5.29 12.21 -2.42
C ARG A 180 -6.70 11.96 -2.98
N PRO A 181 -7.50 11.08 -2.35
CA PRO A 181 -8.89 10.89 -2.75
C PRO A 181 -9.67 12.21 -2.77
N LEU A 182 -10.51 12.38 -3.79
CA LEU A 182 -11.35 13.57 -3.93
C LEU A 182 -12.35 13.67 -2.78
N LYS A 183 -12.71 14.91 -2.42
CA LYS A 183 -13.65 15.23 -1.35
C LYS A 183 -14.68 16.23 -1.86
N GLU A 184 -15.94 16.04 -1.47
CA GLU A 184 -17.05 16.93 -1.80
C GLU A 184 -16.75 18.40 -1.46
N LYS A 185 -16.13 18.63 -0.29
CA LYS A 185 -15.79 19.97 0.23
C LYS A 185 -14.36 20.38 -0.09
N SER A 186 -13.77 19.89 -1.19
CA SER A 186 -12.44 20.37 -1.62
C SER A 186 -12.47 21.87 -1.86
N LYS A 187 -11.40 22.58 -1.50
CA LYS A 187 -11.20 24.00 -1.82
C LYS A 187 -10.56 24.21 -3.19
N ASN A 188 -10.06 23.14 -3.81
CA ASN A 188 -9.44 23.19 -5.12
C ASN A 188 -10.53 23.06 -6.20
N GLU A 189 -10.62 24.03 -7.10
CA GLU A 189 -11.67 24.05 -8.14
C GLU A 189 -11.56 22.88 -9.13
N LYS A 190 -10.35 22.43 -9.47
CA LYS A 190 -10.15 21.26 -10.35
C LYS A 190 -10.64 19.97 -9.68
N ASP A 191 -10.37 19.82 -8.38
CA ASP A 191 -10.87 18.67 -7.61
C ASP A 191 -12.40 18.67 -7.54
N LYS A 192 -13.04 19.84 -7.34
CA LYS A 192 -14.51 19.96 -7.34
C LYS A 192 -15.09 19.56 -8.69
N GLU A 193 -14.50 20.06 -9.78
CA GLU A 193 -14.95 19.72 -11.14
C GLU A 193 -14.85 18.21 -11.38
N LYS A 194 -13.72 17.60 -11.00
CA LYS A 194 -13.50 16.16 -11.13
C LYS A 194 -14.48 15.35 -10.27
N PHE A 195 -14.71 15.76 -9.02
CA PHE A 195 -15.67 15.13 -8.12
C PHE A 195 -17.11 15.21 -8.64
N ASN A 196 -17.50 16.35 -9.23
CA ASN A 196 -18.86 16.55 -9.74
C ASN A 196 -19.19 15.65 -10.94
N LYS A 197 -18.18 15.21 -11.70
CA LYS A 197 -18.31 14.26 -12.83
C LYS A 197 -18.50 12.80 -12.40
N LEU A 198 -18.30 12.49 -11.12
CA LEU A 198 -18.51 11.14 -10.58
C LEU A 198 -19.99 10.81 -10.48
N SER A 199 -20.32 9.53 -10.64
CA SER A 199 -21.67 9.03 -10.35
C SER A 199 -21.97 9.10 -8.85
N ASP A 200 -23.24 8.99 -8.46
CA ASP A 200 -23.62 8.99 -7.04
C ASP A 200 -23.03 7.80 -6.28
N SER A 201 -22.88 6.64 -6.93
CA SER A 201 -22.24 5.47 -6.33
C SER A 201 -20.74 5.69 -6.10
N GLU A 202 -20.06 6.36 -7.04
CA GLU A 202 -18.64 6.69 -6.92
C GLU A 202 -18.39 7.74 -5.84
N LYS A 203 -19.27 8.75 -5.74
CA LYS A 203 -19.23 9.73 -4.65
C LYS A 203 -19.42 9.06 -3.29
N LYS A 204 -20.34 8.10 -3.20
CA LYS A 204 -20.55 7.33 -1.97
C LYS A 204 -19.34 6.47 -1.59
N GLU A 205 -18.75 5.76 -2.56
CA GLU A 205 -17.52 4.99 -2.33
C GLU A 205 -16.40 5.88 -1.80
N LEU A 206 -16.25 7.09 -2.36
CA LEU A 206 -15.28 8.07 -1.86
C LEU A 206 -15.57 8.54 -0.44
N VAL A 207 -16.83 8.77 -0.06
CA VAL A 207 -17.19 9.14 1.32
C VAL A 207 -16.77 8.04 2.31
N ASP A 208 -17.07 6.79 1.98
CA ASP A 208 -16.70 5.65 2.82
C ASP A 208 -15.16 5.50 2.89
N LEU A 209 -14.48 5.69 1.75
CA LEU A 209 -13.02 5.61 1.68
C LEU A 209 -12.33 6.71 2.49
N VAL A 210 -12.76 7.97 2.38
CA VAL A 210 -12.13 9.09 3.09
C VAL A 210 -12.35 9.07 4.60
N ALA A 211 -13.32 8.28 5.09
CA ALA A 211 -13.48 8.01 6.51
C ALA A 211 -12.33 7.13 7.06
N GLY A 212 -11.81 6.21 6.24
CA GLY A 212 -10.73 5.29 6.62
C GLY A 212 -9.33 5.75 6.20
N ALA A 213 -9.19 6.25 4.97
CA ALA A 213 -7.90 6.64 4.39
C ALA A 213 -8.00 7.91 3.54
N THR A 214 -7.06 8.82 3.74
CA THR A 214 -6.99 10.11 3.03
C THR A 214 -5.61 10.38 2.41
N MET A 215 -4.63 9.54 2.70
CA MET A 215 -3.32 9.58 2.07
C MET A 215 -3.42 9.25 0.59
N SER A 216 -2.50 9.79 -0.21
CA SER A 216 -2.34 9.36 -1.59
C SER A 216 -1.74 7.96 -1.65
N ILE A 217 -2.08 7.21 -2.70
CA ILE A 217 -1.39 5.96 -3.05
C ILE A 217 -0.31 6.16 -4.14
N ARG A 218 -0.12 7.39 -4.62
CA ARG A 218 0.92 7.77 -5.56
C ARG A 218 1.12 9.28 -5.52
N ASP A 219 2.16 9.71 -4.81
CA ASP A 219 2.63 11.10 -4.77
C ASP A 219 4.14 11.15 -4.47
N ALA A 220 4.67 12.33 -4.16
CA ALA A 220 6.09 12.51 -3.82
C ALA A 220 6.51 11.82 -2.51
N HIS A 221 5.57 11.36 -1.68
CA HIS A 221 5.81 10.60 -0.45
C HIS A 221 5.75 9.08 -0.64
N GLY A 222 5.58 8.59 -1.88
CA GLY A 222 5.63 7.18 -2.21
C GLY A 222 4.77 6.78 -3.40
N ASP A 223 5.26 5.84 -4.20
CA ASP A 223 4.51 5.20 -5.28
C ASP A 223 3.97 3.80 -4.86
N ILE A 224 2.91 3.80 -4.04
CA ILE A 224 2.24 2.57 -3.59
C ILE A 224 1.63 1.82 -4.76
N LEU A 225 0.93 2.53 -5.65
CA LEU A 225 0.33 1.93 -6.84
C LEU A 225 1.37 1.26 -7.75
N GLY A 226 2.54 1.86 -7.90
CA GLY A 226 3.65 1.30 -8.66
C GLY A 226 4.19 0.01 -8.03
N ALA A 227 4.35 -0.01 -6.70
CA ALA A 227 4.78 -1.21 -5.99
C ALA A 227 3.75 -2.35 -6.14
N ILE A 228 2.44 -2.05 -6.04
CA ILE A 228 1.37 -3.03 -6.26
C ILE A 228 1.40 -3.58 -7.68
N LYS A 229 1.57 -2.71 -8.69
CA LYS A 229 1.71 -3.13 -10.09
C LYS A 229 2.94 -4.04 -10.29
N ASN A 230 4.08 -3.68 -9.70
CA ASN A 230 5.28 -4.51 -9.77
C ASN A 230 5.07 -5.86 -9.10
N ALA A 231 4.34 -5.94 -7.98
CA ALA A 231 4.01 -7.20 -7.34
C ALA A 231 3.15 -8.07 -8.27
N TYR A 232 2.17 -7.48 -8.95
CA TYR A 232 1.39 -8.20 -9.95
C TYR A 232 2.25 -8.68 -11.13
N ASP A 233 3.06 -7.81 -11.71
CA ASP A 233 3.89 -8.14 -12.89
C ASP A 233 4.93 -9.23 -12.59
N ASN A 234 5.46 -9.27 -11.37
CA ASN A 234 6.46 -10.25 -10.92
C ASN A 234 5.85 -11.51 -10.28
N ARG A 235 4.53 -11.70 -10.34
CA ARG A 235 3.86 -12.81 -9.65
C ARG A 235 4.21 -14.16 -10.28
N VAL A 236 4.34 -15.18 -9.44
CA VAL A 236 4.53 -16.58 -9.82
C VAL A 236 3.38 -17.43 -9.29
N GLU A 237 2.96 -18.44 -10.06
CA GLU A 237 1.97 -19.41 -9.58
C GLU A 237 2.54 -20.14 -8.36
N ILE A 238 1.74 -20.26 -7.30
CA ILE A 238 2.08 -21.02 -6.10
C ILE A 238 1.15 -22.21 -5.96
N THR A 239 1.70 -23.35 -5.56
CA THR A 239 0.91 -24.53 -5.22
C THR A 239 0.50 -24.46 -3.76
N LEU A 240 -0.81 -24.51 -3.50
CA LEU A 240 -1.31 -24.63 -2.14
C LEU A 240 -1.28 -26.11 -1.73
N PRO A 241 -0.69 -26.47 -0.58
CA PRO A 241 -0.76 -27.85 -0.11
C PRO A 241 -2.23 -28.22 0.13
N ALA A 242 -2.64 -29.40 -0.35
CA ALA A 242 -3.97 -29.92 -0.08
C ALA A 242 -4.22 -29.93 1.43
N SER A 243 -5.32 -29.32 1.86
CA SER A 243 -5.77 -29.39 3.25
C SER A 243 -6.00 -30.86 3.62
N LYS A 244 -5.30 -31.32 4.67
CA LYS A 244 -5.48 -32.66 5.25
C LYS A 244 -6.81 -32.76 5.98
#